data_AF-A0A8S4NT57-F1
#
_entry.id   AF-A0A8S4NT57-F1
#
_cell.length_a   1.000
_cell.length_b   1.000
_cell.length_c   1.000
_cell.angle_alpha   90.00
_cell.angle_beta   90.00
_cell.angle_gamma   90.00
#
_symmetry.space_group_name_H-M   'P 1'
#
loop_
_entity.id
_entity.type
_entity.pdbx_description
1 polymer ?
#
loop_
_entity_poly.entity_id
_entity_poly.type
_entity_poly.pdbx_seq_one_letter_code
_entity_poly.pdbx_strand_id
1 'polypeptide(L)'
;APISDVPIENDAFVSYHSEKTLWVERDLCRELENGDDIKFTLMYDDRIMPGGSIFTSLGNAMNSCRKILFVVSRGWVAAAMNQFEVDMALVKMLDDHRDMIIVLLMEHIPKAEMPDKLKMMVKHNTCLKWSDNERQQAKFWRDLKLEL
;
A
#
# COMPACT_ATOMS: atom_id res chain seq x y z
N ALA A 1 -11.33 -12.96 18.76
CA ALA A 1 -11.68 -11.58 19.17
C ALA A 1 -11.60 -10.73 17.91
N PRO A 2 -12.50 -9.76 17.68
CA PRO A 2 -12.32 -8.86 16.56
C PRO A 2 -10.99 -8.13 16.74
N ILE A 3 -10.23 -8.01 15.67
CA ILE A 3 -8.94 -7.34 15.66
C ILE A 3 -9.20 -5.82 15.77
N SER A 4 -9.10 -5.34 17.01
CA SER A 4 -8.96 -3.96 17.49
C SER A 4 -10.03 -2.92 17.11
N ASP A 5 -10.69 -2.33 18.12
CA ASP A 5 -11.43 -1.05 18.07
C ASP A 5 -10.49 0.15 17.82
N VAL A 6 -9.55 0.02 16.89
CA VAL A 6 -8.67 1.12 16.50
C VAL A 6 -9.49 2.06 15.62
N PRO A 7 -9.66 3.33 16.02
CA PRO A 7 -10.38 4.29 15.20
C PRO A 7 -9.66 4.48 13.86
N ILE A 8 -10.45 4.66 12.81
CA ILE A 8 -9.91 5.04 11.50
C ILE A 8 -9.43 6.49 11.61
N GLU A 9 -8.14 6.72 11.39
CA GLU A 9 -7.48 8.02 11.49
C GLU A 9 -6.99 8.52 10.12
N ASN A 10 -6.72 7.59 9.20
CA ASN A 10 -6.08 7.89 7.91
C ASN A 10 -6.82 7.23 6.74
N ASP A 11 -6.64 7.80 5.56
CA ASP A 11 -7.27 7.35 4.31
C ASP A 11 -6.54 6.11 3.76
N ALA A 12 -5.20 6.13 3.76
CA ALA A 12 -4.41 5.02 3.25
C ALA A 12 -3.16 4.71 4.09
N PHE A 13 -2.95 3.41 4.34
CA PHE A 13 -1.65 2.87 4.69
C PHE A 13 -0.87 2.61 3.40
N VAL A 14 0.35 3.11 3.26
CA VAL A 14 1.16 2.97 2.04
C VAL A 14 2.42 2.18 2.37
N SER A 15 2.52 0.94 1.90
CA SER A 15 3.74 0.13 1.98
C SER A 15 4.55 0.24 0.69
N TYR A 16 5.83 0.57 0.80
CA TYR A 16 6.75 0.77 -0.31
C TYR A 16 8.19 0.42 0.07
N HIS A 17 9.09 0.30 -0.91
CA HIS A 17 10.52 0.15 -0.64
C HIS A 17 11.18 1.53 -0.52
N SER A 18 12.18 1.69 0.34
CA SER A 18 12.88 2.93 0.70
C SER A 18 13.47 3.66 -0.52
N GLU A 19 13.84 2.93 -1.57
CA GLU A 19 14.22 3.47 -2.89
C GLU A 19 13.12 4.32 -3.56
N LYS A 20 11.86 4.11 -3.20
CA LYS A 20 10.70 4.85 -3.70
C LYS A 20 10.25 5.99 -2.79
N THR A 21 10.94 6.25 -1.68
CA THR A 21 10.61 7.33 -0.73
C THR A 21 10.38 8.67 -1.43
N LEU A 22 11.32 9.09 -2.28
CA LEU A 22 11.19 10.36 -2.98
C LEU A 22 9.94 10.43 -3.87
N TRP A 23 9.61 9.34 -4.56
CA TRP A 23 8.42 9.30 -5.41
C TRP A 23 7.14 9.28 -4.58
N VAL A 24 7.10 8.51 -3.50
CA VAL A 24 5.94 8.45 -2.61
C VAL A 24 5.67 9.81 -1.97
N GLU A 25 6.69 10.45 -1.41
CA GLU A 25 6.51 11.72 -0.69
C GLU A 25 6.26 12.91 -1.65
N ARG A 26 6.92 12.95 -2.80
CA ARG A 26 6.89 14.14 -3.67
C ARG A 26 5.91 14.07 -4.83
N ASP A 27 5.59 12.87 -5.29
CA ASP A 27 4.65 12.65 -6.38
C ASP A 27 3.33 12.11 -5.83
N LEU A 28 3.34 10.98 -5.13
CA LEU A 28 2.10 10.35 -4.65
C LEU A 28 1.36 11.20 -3.61
N CYS A 29 2.00 11.57 -2.50
CA CYS A 29 1.34 12.36 -1.47
C CYS A 29 0.90 13.71 -2.05
N ARG A 30 1.78 14.38 -2.78
CA ARG A 30 1.50 15.68 -3.38
C ARG A 30 0.30 15.66 -4.34
N GLU A 31 0.22 14.70 -5.26
CA GLU A 31 -0.87 14.65 -6.23
C GLU A 31 -2.21 14.32 -5.56
N LEU A 32 -2.18 13.50 -4.49
CA LEU A 32 -3.36 13.07 -3.78
C LEU A 32 -3.87 14.09 -2.76
N GLU A 33 -2.98 14.79 -2.06
CA GLU A 33 -3.31 15.88 -1.11
C GLU A 33 -3.70 17.19 -1.81
N ASN A 34 -3.38 17.35 -3.11
CA ASN A 34 -3.67 18.58 -3.84
C ASN A 34 -5.19 18.79 -4.03
N GLY A 35 -5.80 19.46 -3.06
CA GLY A 35 -7.21 19.84 -3.03
C GLY A 35 -8.07 19.09 -2.00
N ASP A 36 -7.54 18.04 -1.36
CA ASP A 36 -8.27 17.14 -0.47
C ASP A 36 -7.49 16.91 0.86
N ASP A 37 -8.19 16.72 1.98
CA ASP A 37 -7.57 16.39 3.29
C ASP A 37 -7.28 14.88 3.41
N ILE A 38 -6.53 14.32 2.44
CA ILE A 38 -6.13 12.90 2.44
C ILE A 38 -4.92 12.72 3.37
N LYS A 39 -5.00 11.75 4.29
CA LYS A 39 -3.97 11.43 5.27
C LYS A 39 -3.39 10.05 5.02
N PHE A 40 -2.06 9.97 5.01
CA PHE A 40 -1.32 8.75 4.75
C PHE A 40 -0.55 8.27 5.98
N THR A 41 -0.58 6.97 6.22
CA THR A 41 0.43 6.29 7.04
C THR A 41 1.46 5.66 6.13
N LEU A 42 2.66 6.22 6.07
CA LEU A 42 3.75 5.73 5.22
C LEU A 42 4.52 4.59 5.91
N MET A 43 4.82 3.51 5.20
CA MET A 43 5.65 2.41 5.67
C MET A 43 6.67 2.03 4.61
N TYR A 44 7.94 2.00 4.99
CA TYR A 44 9.01 1.50 4.15
C TYR A 44 9.85 0.46 4.90
N ASP A 45 10.63 -0.33 4.16
CA ASP A 45 11.56 -1.31 4.72
C ASP A 45 12.44 -0.68 5.82
N ASP A 46 12.72 -1.47 6.85
CA ASP A 46 13.56 -1.06 7.98
C ASP A 46 13.05 0.14 8.80
N ARG A 47 11.81 0.62 8.59
CA ARG A 47 11.20 1.64 9.44
C ARG A 47 10.91 1.06 10.83
N ILE A 48 11.68 1.51 11.82
CA ILE A 48 11.47 1.17 13.23
C ILE A 48 10.28 1.97 13.76
N MET A 49 9.22 1.28 14.18
CA MET A 49 8.10 1.90 14.88
C MET A 49 8.40 2.00 16.38
N PRO A 50 8.28 3.19 17.01
CA PRO A 50 8.61 3.35 18.42
C PRO A 50 7.61 2.60 19.33
N GLY A 51 8.12 1.95 20.38
CA GLY A 51 7.32 1.57 21.55
C GLY A 51 6.56 0.23 21.52
N GLY A 52 6.90 -0.71 20.65
CA GLY A 52 6.23 -2.03 20.62
C GLY A 52 6.89 -3.06 19.71
N SER A 53 6.27 -4.25 19.61
CA SER A 53 6.63 -5.22 18.57
C SER A 53 6.33 -4.63 17.20
N ILE A 54 7.27 -4.72 16.26
CA ILE A 54 7.10 -4.23 14.88
C ILE A 54 5.80 -4.75 14.25
N PHE A 55 5.42 -5.99 14.57
CA PHE A 55 4.20 -6.63 14.10
C PHE A 55 2.93 -5.99 14.66
N THR A 56 2.91 -5.64 15.95
CA THR A 56 1.74 -5.00 16.59
C THR A 56 1.56 -3.59 16.08
N SER A 57 2.65 -2.83 15.97
CA SER A 57 2.59 -1.48 15.44
C SER A 57 2.09 -1.50 13.99
N LEU A 58 2.60 -2.42 13.16
CA LEU A 58 2.21 -2.54 11.75
C LEU A 58 0.71 -2.88 11.61
N GLY A 59 0.21 -3.81 12.41
CA GLY A 59 -1.21 -4.16 12.43
C GLY A 59 -2.09 -2.98 12.84
N ASN A 60 -1.70 -2.24 13.88
CA ASN A 60 -2.44 -1.05 14.31
C ASN A 60 -2.44 0.04 13.22
N ALA A 61 -1.30 0.24 12.55
CA ALA A 61 -1.18 1.20 11.45
C ALA A 61 -2.07 0.82 10.24
N MET A 62 -2.15 -0.47 9.89
CA MET A 62 -3.08 -0.93 8.86
C MET A 62 -4.54 -0.81 9.31
N ASN A 63 -4.83 -1.06 10.59
CA ASN A 63 -6.20 -0.99 11.13
C ASN A 63 -6.74 0.44 11.25
N SER A 64 -5.87 1.42 11.49
CA SER A 64 -6.25 2.84 11.53
C SER A 64 -6.43 3.47 10.14
N CYS A 65 -6.28 2.69 9.06
CA CYS A 65 -6.41 3.17 7.68
C CYS A 65 -7.63 2.56 6.96
N ARG A 66 -8.27 3.32 6.06
CA ARG A 66 -9.39 2.81 5.25
C ARG A 66 -8.94 1.90 4.11
N LYS A 67 -7.82 2.25 3.48
CA LYS A 67 -7.20 1.52 2.37
C LYS A 67 -5.78 1.10 2.71
N ILE A 68 -5.31 0.03 2.07
CA ILE A 68 -3.94 -0.45 2.10
C ILE A 68 -3.42 -0.40 0.67
N LEU A 69 -2.42 0.45 0.43
CA LEU A 69 -1.77 0.64 -0.86
C LEU A 69 -0.38 0.02 -0.82
N PHE A 70 -0.16 -0.98 -1.68
CA PHE A 70 1.17 -1.55 -1.92
C PHE A 70 1.79 -0.91 -3.15
N VAL A 71 2.89 -0.16 -2.97
CA VAL A 71 3.71 0.40 -4.06
C VAL A 71 4.81 -0.61 -4.40
N VAL A 72 4.49 -1.49 -5.34
CA VAL A 72 5.28 -2.66 -5.68
C VAL A 72 6.35 -2.32 -6.72
N SER A 73 7.60 -2.38 -6.28
CA SER A 73 8.83 -2.39 -7.09
C SER A 73 9.58 -3.72 -6.91
N ARG A 74 10.65 -3.95 -7.67
CA ARG A 74 11.56 -5.08 -7.44
C ARG A 74 12.18 -5.05 -6.03
N GLY A 75 12.58 -3.87 -5.55
CA GLY A 75 13.06 -3.70 -4.18
C GLY A 75 12.01 -4.13 -3.15
N TRP A 76 10.75 -3.75 -3.38
CA TRP A 76 9.64 -4.16 -2.50
C TRP A 76 9.41 -5.68 -2.53
N VAL A 77 9.50 -6.32 -3.70
CA VAL A 77 9.40 -7.78 -3.84
C VAL A 77 10.56 -8.52 -3.14
N ALA A 78 11.74 -7.92 -3.09
CA ALA A 78 12.91 -8.49 -2.43
C ALA A 78 12.98 -8.21 -0.92
N ALA A 79 12.19 -7.26 -0.41
CA ALA A 79 12.22 -6.85 0.99
C ALA A 79 11.77 -7.97 1.94
N ALA A 80 12.50 -8.18 3.04
CA ALA A 80 12.24 -9.29 3.97
C ALA A 80 10.84 -9.26 4.63
N MET A 81 10.24 -8.07 4.75
CA MET A 81 8.96 -7.87 5.45
C MET A 81 7.73 -7.95 4.55
N ASN A 82 7.89 -7.94 3.22
CA ASN A 82 6.76 -7.81 2.31
C ASN A 82 5.72 -8.94 2.46
N GLN A 83 6.16 -10.18 2.64
CA GLN A 83 5.29 -11.33 2.78
C GLN A 83 4.44 -11.23 4.05
N PHE A 84 5.01 -10.68 5.12
CA PHE A 84 4.30 -10.46 6.37
C PHE A 84 3.23 -9.37 6.21
N GLU A 85 3.57 -8.25 5.57
CA GLU A 85 2.62 -7.16 5.31
C GLU A 85 1.44 -7.63 4.44
N VAL A 86 1.71 -8.44 3.41
CA VAL A 86 0.68 -9.03 2.56
C VAL A 86 -0.25 -9.94 3.35
N ASP A 87 0.30 -10.77 4.24
CA ASP A 87 -0.48 -11.70 5.06
C ASP A 87 -1.42 -10.93 5.97
N MET A 88 -0.93 -9.87 6.60
CA MET A 88 -1.71 -9.02 7.50
C MET A 88 -2.82 -8.28 6.75
N ALA A 89 -2.52 -7.71 5.58
CA ALA A 89 -3.51 -7.01 4.76
C ALA A 89 -4.62 -7.96 4.27
N LEU A 90 -4.27 -9.17 3.86
CA LEU A 90 -5.24 -10.18 3.42
C LEU A 90 -6.14 -10.64 4.56
N VAL A 91 -5.60 -10.86 5.77
CA VAL A 91 -6.40 -11.19 6.95
C VAL A 91 -7.38 -10.05 7.26
N LYS A 92 -6.90 -8.79 7.30
CA LYS A 92 -7.76 -7.63 7.54
C LYS A 92 -8.87 -7.50 6.49
N MET A 93 -8.54 -7.66 5.21
CA MET A 93 -9.50 -7.59 4.11
C MET A 93 -10.61 -8.64 4.25
N LEU A 94 -10.23 -9.87 4.63
CA LEU A 94 -11.17 -10.97 4.86
C LEU A 94 -12.04 -10.73 6.09
N ASP A 95 -11.46 -10.24 7.20
CA ASP A 95 -12.16 -9.98 8.45
C ASP A 95 -13.15 -8.81 8.33
N ASP A 96 -12.76 -7.73 7.65
CA ASP A 96 -13.61 -6.56 7.45
C ASP A 96 -14.66 -6.78 6.35
N HIS A 97 -14.56 -7.86 5.57
CA HIS A 97 -15.38 -8.14 4.38
C HIS A 97 -15.46 -6.95 3.41
N ARG A 98 -14.35 -6.24 3.21
CA ARG A 98 -14.27 -5.02 2.39
C ARG A 98 -13.05 -5.05 1.46
N ASP A 99 -13.24 -4.57 0.23
CA ASP A 99 -12.14 -4.38 -0.70
C ASP A 99 -11.33 -3.12 -0.33
N MET A 100 -10.25 -3.35 0.39
CA MET A 100 -9.37 -2.30 0.92
C MET A 100 -7.98 -2.28 0.31
N ILE A 101 -7.62 -3.30 -0.48
CA ILE A 101 -6.26 -3.47 -0.99
C ILE A 101 -6.15 -2.85 -2.38
N ILE A 102 -5.15 -2.00 -2.57
CA ILE A 102 -4.76 -1.43 -3.86
C ILE A 102 -3.32 -1.86 -4.14
N VAL A 103 -3.07 -2.42 -5.31
CA VAL A 103 -1.73 -2.79 -5.77
C VAL A 103 -1.28 -1.84 -6.88
N LEU A 104 -0.23 -1.08 -6.62
CA LEU A 104 0.39 -0.17 -7.59
C LEU A 104 1.70 -0.77 -8.07
N LEU A 105 1.75 -1.18 -9.33
CA LEU A 105 2.98 -1.68 -9.96
C LEU A 105 3.79 -0.51 -10.52
N MET A 106 4.96 -0.24 -9.92
CA MET A 106 5.88 0.81 -10.38
C MET A 106 6.65 0.42 -11.64
N GLU A 107 6.74 -0.87 -11.93
CA GLU A 107 7.48 -1.43 -13.05
C GLU A 107 6.90 -2.79 -13.46
N HIS A 108 7.35 -3.31 -14.61
CA HIS A 108 7.01 -4.67 -14.98
C HIS A 108 7.78 -5.69 -14.14
N ILE A 109 7.04 -6.43 -13.32
CA ILE A 109 7.55 -7.54 -12.52
C ILE A 109 7.07 -8.86 -13.16
N PRO A 110 7.96 -9.72 -13.66
CA PRO A 110 7.59 -11.02 -14.19
C PRO A 110 6.81 -11.85 -13.16
N LYS A 111 5.77 -12.55 -13.60
CA LYS A 111 4.98 -13.41 -12.69
C LYS A 111 5.83 -14.45 -11.95
N ALA A 112 6.91 -14.92 -12.55
CA ALA A 112 7.83 -15.87 -11.90
C ALA A 112 8.55 -15.28 -10.68
N GLU A 113 8.73 -13.96 -10.64
CA GLU A 113 9.36 -13.22 -9.53
C GLU A 113 8.35 -12.81 -8.45
N MET A 114 7.04 -12.88 -8.74
CA MET A 114 6.01 -12.50 -7.77
C MET A 114 5.75 -13.63 -6.76
N PRO A 115 5.72 -13.34 -5.45
CA PRO A 115 5.16 -14.24 -4.45
C PRO A 115 3.69 -14.59 -4.78
N ASP A 116 3.25 -15.79 -4.42
CA ASP A 116 1.92 -16.28 -4.82
C ASP A 116 0.77 -15.42 -4.29
N LYS A 117 0.91 -14.87 -3.07
CA LYS A 117 -0.09 -13.96 -2.51
C LYS A 117 -0.12 -12.61 -3.23
N LEU A 118 1.03 -12.11 -3.69
CA LEU A 118 1.06 -10.93 -4.55
C LEU A 118 0.37 -11.21 -5.89
N LYS A 119 0.60 -12.38 -6.52
CA LYS A 119 -0.12 -12.78 -7.74
C LYS A 119 -1.63 -12.80 -7.50
N MET A 120 -2.05 -13.29 -6.33
CA MET A 120 -3.46 -13.34 -5.94
C MET A 120 -4.04 -11.92 -5.81
N MET A 121 -3.38 -11.01 -5.09
CA MET A 121 -3.83 -9.61 -4.97
C MET A 121 -3.92 -8.92 -6.34
N VAL A 122 -2.89 -9.06 -7.18
CA VAL A 122 -2.90 -8.50 -8.55
C VAL A 122 -4.07 -9.04 -9.39
N LYS A 123 -4.50 -10.28 -9.14
CA LYS A 123 -5.61 -10.92 -9.87
C LYS A 123 -6.98 -10.53 -9.35
N HIS A 124 -7.10 -10.27 -8.05
CA HIS A 124 -8.40 -10.22 -7.35
C HIS A 124 -8.73 -8.86 -6.72
N ASN A 125 -7.79 -7.92 -6.66
CA ASN A 125 -7.97 -6.57 -6.12
C ASN A 125 -7.67 -5.50 -7.17
N THR A 126 -7.94 -4.24 -6.83
CA THR A 126 -7.57 -3.08 -7.64
C THR A 126 -6.06 -3.10 -7.92
N CYS A 127 -5.70 -3.14 -9.21
CA CYS A 127 -4.32 -3.10 -9.65
C CYS A 127 -4.09 -1.97 -10.66
N LEU A 128 -3.27 -0.99 -10.26
CA LEU A 128 -2.87 0.17 -11.07
C LEU A 128 -1.41 0.01 -11.50
N LYS A 129 -1.06 0.59 -12.64
CA LYS A 129 0.30 0.55 -13.20
C LYS A 129 0.80 1.96 -13.44
N TRP A 130 1.98 2.26 -12.89
CA TRP A 130 2.66 3.51 -13.19
C TRP A 130 3.18 3.53 -14.63
N SER A 131 3.19 4.72 -15.24
CA SER A 131 3.77 4.94 -16.56
C SER A 131 4.46 6.31 -16.59
N ASP A 132 5.64 6.38 -17.20
CA ASP A 132 6.35 7.66 -17.43
C ASP A 132 5.74 8.48 -18.59
N ASN A 133 4.71 7.96 -19.25
CA ASN A 133 3.98 8.70 -20.28
C ASN A 133 3.01 9.69 -19.63
N GLU A 134 3.23 10.99 -19.83
CA GLU A 134 2.43 12.08 -19.22
C GLU A 134 0.91 11.91 -19.40
N ARG A 135 0.44 11.47 -20.58
CA ARG A 135 -1.00 11.26 -20.82
C ARG A 135 -1.56 10.11 -19.99
N GLN A 136 -0.75 9.08 -19.74
CA GLN A 136 -1.14 7.96 -18.89
C GLN A 136 -1.07 8.32 -17.40
N GLN A 137 -0.18 9.23 -17.00
CA GLN A 137 -0.08 9.71 -15.62
C GLN A 137 -1.35 10.44 -15.17
N ALA A 138 -1.90 11.33 -15.99
CA ALA A 138 -3.15 12.03 -15.66
C ALA A 138 -4.31 11.05 -15.40
N LYS A 139 -4.40 9.99 -16.21
CA LYS A 139 -5.38 8.91 -16.00
C LYS A 139 -5.07 8.13 -14.73
N PHE A 140 -3.82 7.75 -14.51
CA PHE A 140 -3.37 7.02 -13.33
C PHE A 140 -3.74 7.74 -12.03
N TRP A 141 -3.43 9.04 -11.91
CA TRP A 141 -3.73 9.81 -10.69
C TRP A 141 -5.23 9.90 -10.43
N ARG A 142 -6.03 10.13 -11.48
CA ARG A 142 -7.48 10.14 -11.37
C ARG A 142 -8.03 8.78 -10.93
N ASP A 143 -7.55 7.70 -11.52
CA ASP A 143 -8.00 6.34 -11.18
C ASP A 143 -7.56 5.98 -9.74
N LEU A 144 -6.36 6.37 -9.30
CA LEU A 144 -5.92 6.18 -7.91
C LEU A 144 -6.75 6.98 -6.90
N LYS A 145 -7.10 8.24 -7.21
CA LYS A 145 -7.98 9.06 -6.36
C LYS A 145 -9.37 8.45 -6.18
N LEU A 146 -9.91 7.75 -7.19
CA LEU A 146 -11.22 7.10 -7.09
C LEU A 146 -11.23 5.85 -6.20
N GLU A 147 -10.05 5.24 -5.99
CA GLU A 147 -9.90 4.01 -5.22
C GLU A 147 -9.63 4.27 -3.73
N LEU A 148 -9.20 5.49 -3.37
CA LEU A 148 -8.91 5.96 -2.01
C LEU A 148 -10.14 6.55 -1.31
#